data_AF-A0A539DWA5-F1
#
_entry.id   AF-A0A539DWA5-F1
#
_cell.length_a   1.000
_cell.length_b   1.000
_cell.length_c   1.000
_cell.angle_alpha   90.00
_cell.angle_beta   90.00
_cell.angle_gamma   90.00
#
_symmetry.space_group_name_H-M   'P 1'
#
loop_
_entity.id
_entity.type
_entity.pdbx_description
1 polymer ?
#
loop_
_entity_poly.entity_id
_entity_poly.type
_entity_poly.pdbx_seq_one_letter_code
_entity_poly.pdbx_strand_id
1 'polypeptide(L)'
;AGVKQLITDPVFGYAYAPVEDSETTGLSDSTAGVLWRFHKDRQSSAQLGAGVRFGIAKGDNPDSLVDVPVGDGTTDIRLRLEYFRALAYAFDLRLLAENFTQLADHVEMRIPQPGQLLATADSKACPCRSVARQPLLEWP
;
A
#
# COMPACT_ATOMS: atom_id res chain seq x y z
N ALA A 1 5.09 -34.01 5.42
CA ALA A 1 6.24 -33.41 6.14
C ALA A 1 7.29 -32.72 5.24
N GLY A 2 7.34 -32.99 3.91
CA GLY A 2 8.48 -32.59 3.07
C GLY A 2 8.69 -31.09 2.80
N VAL A 3 7.64 -30.34 2.41
CA VAL A 3 7.84 -28.94 2.00
C VAL A 3 8.05 -28.01 3.20
N LYS A 4 7.21 -28.09 4.24
CA LYS A 4 7.33 -27.25 5.44
C LYS A 4 8.74 -27.30 6.05
N GLN A 5 9.32 -28.50 6.16
CA GLN A 5 10.68 -28.64 6.67
C GLN A 5 11.74 -28.00 5.76
N LEU A 6 11.58 -28.11 4.43
CA LEU A 6 12.53 -27.55 3.48
C LEU A 6 12.60 -26.01 3.51
N ILE A 7 11.47 -25.32 3.73
CA ILE A 7 11.44 -23.85 3.81
C ILE A 7 11.79 -23.30 5.20
N THR A 8 11.56 -24.05 6.28
CA THR A 8 11.83 -23.57 7.64
C THR A 8 13.19 -23.96 8.19
N ASP A 9 13.75 -25.09 7.76
CA ASP A 9 15.02 -25.60 8.29
C ASP A 9 16.20 -24.77 7.75
N PRO A 10 17.01 -24.14 8.63
CA PRO A 10 18.16 -23.33 8.22
C PRO A 10 19.20 -24.10 7.41
N VAL A 11 19.25 -25.44 7.51
CA VAL A 11 20.18 -26.28 6.74
C VAL A 11 19.98 -26.14 5.23
N PHE A 12 18.76 -25.79 4.78
CA PHE A 12 18.46 -25.54 3.37
C PHE A 12 18.60 -24.06 2.97
N GLY A 13 19.06 -23.18 3.87
CA GLY A 13 19.34 -21.77 3.61
C GLY A 13 18.12 -20.84 3.54
N TYR A 14 16.91 -21.37 3.61
CA TYR A 14 15.68 -20.58 3.57
C TYR A 14 15.33 -19.98 4.94
N ALA A 15 15.26 -20.78 6.01
CA ALA A 15 14.96 -20.31 7.36
C ALA A 15 13.77 -19.33 7.44
N TYR A 16 12.67 -19.63 6.74
CA TYR A 16 11.41 -18.91 6.93
C TYR A 16 10.76 -19.34 8.26
N ALA A 17 9.94 -18.45 8.82
CA ALA A 17 9.08 -18.79 9.94
C ALA A 17 8.13 -19.95 9.57
N PRO A 18 7.76 -20.81 10.54
CA PRO A 18 6.79 -21.87 10.31
C PRO A 18 5.48 -21.33 9.71
N VAL A 19 4.98 -22.01 8.67
CA VAL A 19 3.66 -21.72 8.12
C VAL A 19 2.61 -22.19 9.13
N GLU A 20 1.93 -21.23 9.73
CA GLU A 20 0.94 -21.36 10.80
C GLU A 20 -0.14 -20.28 10.62
N ASP A 21 -1.27 -20.42 11.32
CA ASP A 21 -2.32 -19.41 11.30
C ASP A 21 -1.78 -18.11 11.94
N SER A 22 -1.95 -16.99 11.23
CA SER A 22 -1.51 -15.68 11.69
C SER A 22 -2.71 -14.74 11.87
N GLU A 23 -2.67 -13.97 12.95
CA GLU A 23 -3.59 -12.85 13.17
C GLU A 23 -2.75 -11.59 13.37
N THR A 24 -2.97 -10.60 12.50
CA THR A 24 -2.27 -9.31 12.58
C THR A 24 -3.23 -8.26 13.12
N THR A 25 -2.90 -7.67 14.26
CA THR A 25 -3.63 -6.54 14.84
C THR A 25 -2.69 -5.36 15.03
N GLY A 26 -3.20 -4.15 14.81
CA GLY A 26 -2.38 -2.94 14.91
C GLY A 26 -3.08 -1.71 14.37
N LEU A 27 -2.42 -0.57 14.49
CA LEU A 27 -2.87 0.66 13.85
C LEU A 27 -2.59 0.56 12.35
N SER A 28 -3.60 0.84 11.54
CA SER A 28 -3.43 1.03 10.11
C SER A 28 -2.92 2.44 9.82
N ASP A 29 -2.40 2.62 8.60
CA ASP A 29 -1.86 3.90 8.16
C ASP A 29 -2.91 5.00 8.23
N SER A 30 -2.65 5.99 9.06
CA SER A 30 -3.58 7.08 9.34
C SER A 30 -3.45 8.17 8.28
N THR A 31 -4.57 8.78 7.89
CA THR A 31 -4.56 9.89 6.92
C THR A 31 -5.02 11.18 7.59
N ALA A 32 -4.26 12.26 7.42
CA ALA A 32 -4.68 13.61 7.78
C ALA A 32 -4.63 14.51 6.54
N GLY A 33 -5.53 15.48 6.46
CA GLY A 33 -5.55 16.38 5.31
C GLY A 33 -6.56 17.50 5.45
N VAL A 34 -6.57 18.35 4.43
CA VAL A 34 -7.49 19.47 4.29
C VAL A 34 -8.36 19.25 3.06
N LEU A 35 -9.65 19.57 3.20
CA LEU A 35 -10.60 19.62 2.10
C LEU A 35 -11.12 21.04 1.99
N TRP A 36 -10.94 21.63 0.81
CA TRP A 36 -11.42 22.97 0.50
C TRP A 36 -12.52 22.92 -0.55
N ARG A 37 -13.73 23.29 -0.15
CA ARG A 37 -14.82 23.55 -1.09
C ARG A 37 -14.65 24.94 -1.69
N PHE A 38 -14.03 24.98 -2.87
CA PHE A 38 -13.78 26.23 -3.58
C PHE A 38 -14.94 26.67 -4.47
N HIS A 39 -15.86 25.76 -4.82
CA HIS A 39 -17.06 26.07 -5.60
C HIS A 39 -18.31 25.47 -4.96
N LYS A 40 -19.38 26.26 -4.91
CA LYS A 40 -20.71 25.81 -4.51
C LYS A 40 -21.77 26.72 -5.13
N ASP A 41 -22.77 26.13 -5.76
CA ASP A 41 -24.00 26.79 -6.18
C ASP A 41 -25.23 25.96 -5.80
N ARG A 42 -26.38 26.21 -6.43
CA ARG A 42 -27.64 25.51 -6.15
C ARG A 42 -27.66 24.05 -6.64
N GLN A 43 -26.88 23.72 -7.66
CA GLN A 43 -26.90 22.42 -8.34
C GLN A 43 -25.53 21.75 -8.37
N SER A 44 -24.45 22.43 -8.03
CA SER A 44 -23.09 21.89 -8.11
C SER A 44 -22.20 22.29 -6.94
N SER A 45 -21.18 21.48 -6.70
CA SER A 45 -20.13 21.73 -5.72
C SER A 45 -18.82 21.13 -6.21
N ALA A 46 -17.72 21.83 -6.00
CA ALA A 46 -16.38 21.29 -6.24
C ALA A 46 -15.53 21.39 -4.97
N GLN A 47 -14.70 20.37 -4.75
CA GLN A 47 -13.82 20.26 -3.59
C GLN A 47 -12.43 19.82 -4.03
N LEU A 48 -11.41 20.51 -3.52
CA LEU A 48 -10.02 20.13 -3.66
C LEU A 48 -9.52 19.62 -2.32
N GLY A 49 -8.84 18.48 -2.32
CA GLY A 49 -8.26 17.85 -1.15
C GLY A 49 -6.77 17.66 -1.30
N ALA A 50 -6.04 17.91 -0.23
CA ALA A 50 -4.66 17.52 -0.07
C ALA A 50 -4.50 16.84 1.28
N GLY A 51 -3.79 15.72 1.32
CA GLY A 51 -3.58 14.97 2.55
C GLY A 51 -2.28 14.19 2.52
N VAL A 52 -1.90 13.73 3.71
CA VAL A 52 -0.77 12.83 3.93
C VAL A 52 -1.31 11.59 4.63
N ARG A 53 -1.00 10.43 4.06
CA ARG A 53 -1.14 9.13 4.72
C ARG A 53 0.19 8.81 5.39
N PHE A 54 0.17 8.62 6.70
CA PHE A 54 1.34 8.30 7.49
C PHE A 54 1.50 6.80 7.57
N GLY A 55 2.65 6.31 7.11
CA GLY A 55 3.08 4.92 7.19
C GLY A 55 3.43 4.50 8.62
N ILE A 56 2.42 4.33 9.46
CA ILE A 56 2.59 3.92 10.87
C ILE A 56 2.37 2.42 11.07
N ALA A 57 1.73 1.76 10.11
CA ALA A 57 1.55 0.32 10.14
C ALA A 57 2.91 -0.36 10.08
N LYS A 58 3.03 -1.47 10.80
CA LYS A 58 4.20 -2.33 10.72
C LYS A 58 4.27 -2.92 9.31
N GLY A 59 5.38 -2.68 8.63
CA GLY A 59 5.63 -3.25 7.31
C GLY A 59 5.76 -4.79 7.35
N ASP A 60 5.76 -5.37 6.17
CA ASP A 60 5.83 -6.81 5.93
C ASP A 60 7.04 -7.46 6.63
N ASN A 61 6.84 -8.61 7.27
CA ASN A 61 7.92 -9.40 7.86
C ASN A 61 8.59 -10.27 6.79
N PRO A 62 9.85 -9.96 6.39
CA PRO A 62 10.50 -10.67 5.30
C PRO A 62 10.84 -12.13 5.62
N ASP A 63 10.73 -12.54 6.89
CA ASP A 63 10.98 -13.91 7.34
C ASP A 63 9.70 -14.78 7.35
N SER A 64 8.53 -14.21 7.08
CA SER A 64 7.26 -14.94 7.04
C SER A 64 6.71 -15.00 5.62
N LEU A 65 6.37 -16.20 5.15
CA LEU A 65 5.74 -16.39 3.83
C LEU A 65 4.23 -16.07 3.84
N VAL A 66 3.64 -15.94 5.02
CA VAL A 66 2.19 -15.79 5.23
C VAL A 66 1.85 -14.59 6.11
N ASP A 67 2.78 -13.64 6.22
CA ASP A 67 2.46 -12.37 6.87
C ASP A 67 1.47 -11.59 6.00
N VAL A 68 0.52 -10.94 6.66
CA VAL A 68 -0.44 -10.04 6.03
C VAL A 68 -0.38 -8.76 6.85
N PRO A 69 0.35 -7.74 6.40
CA PRO A 69 0.52 -6.51 7.16
C PRO A 69 -0.78 -5.68 7.14
N VAL A 70 -1.00 -4.91 8.22
CA VAL A 70 -2.19 -4.03 8.38
C VAL A 70 -2.12 -2.78 7.48
N GLY A 71 -0.95 -2.52 6.91
CA GLY A 71 -0.65 -1.44 5.99
C GLY A 71 0.75 -1.65 5.42
N ASP A 72 1.08 -0.94 4.35
CA ASP A 72 2.39 -1.04 3.72
C ASP A 72 3.46 -0.21 4.43
N GLY A 73 3.08 0.59 5.44
CA GLY A 73 4.01 1.40 6.24
C GLY A 73 4.63 2.54 5.44
N THR A 74 4.09 2.85 4.26
CA THR A 74 4.59 3.88 3.36
C THR A 74 3.91 5.22 3.66
N THR A 75 4.64 6.32 3.46
CA THR A 75 4.05 7.65 3.59
C THR A 75 3.67 8.18 2.21
N ASP A 76 2.40 8.54 2.03
CA ASP A 76 1.88 8.99 0.75
C ASP A 76 1.35 10.42 0.83
N ILE A 77 1.59 11.20 -0.23
CA ILE A 77 0.87 12.45 -0.47
C ILE A 77 -0.34 12.11 -1.35
N ARG A 78 -1.54 12.51 -0.90
CA ARG A 78 -2.80 12.36 -1.63
C ARG A 78 -3.30 13.72 -2.10
N LEU A 79 -3.56 13.81 -3.40
CA LEU A 79 -4.31 14.91 -4.00
C LEU A 79 -5.65 14.38 -4.50
N ARG A 80 -6.71 15.15 -4.27
CA ARG A 80 -8.08 14.74 -4.59
C ARG A 80 -8.87 15.90 -5.17
N LEU A 81 -9.59 15.67 -6.25
CA LEU A 81 -10.55 16.63 -6.81
C LEU A 81 -11.90 15.93 -6.91
N GLU A 82 -12.92 16.53 -6.31
CA GLU A 82 -14.30 16.07 -6.39
C GLU A 82 -15.21 17.12 -6.99
N TYR A 83 -16.09 16.69 -7.88
CA TYR A 83 -17.14 17.50 -8.44
C TYR A 83 -18.48 16.78 -8.33
N PHE A 84 -19.47 17.48 -7.79
CA PHE A 84 -20.84 17.01 -7.62
C PHE A 84 -21.76 17.88 -8.47
N ARG A 85 -22.71 17.25 -9.16
CA ARG A 85 -23.76 17.96 -9.90
C ARG A 85 -25.08 17.23 -9.81
N ALA A 86 -26.09 17.91 -9.29
CA ALA A 86 -27.47 17.47 -9.39
C ALA A 86 -27.92 17.54 -10.85
N LEU A 87 -28.39 16.41 -11.36
CA LEU A 87 -29.01 16.29 -12.68
C LEU A 87 -30.54 16.27 -12.51
N ALA A 88 -31.27 16.17 -13.62
CA ALA A 88 -32.72 16.01 -13.57
C ALA A 88 -33.12 14.62 -13.04
N TYR A 89 -34.39 14.47 -12.66
CA TYR A 89 -34.99 13.18 -12.30
C TYR A 89 -34.32 12.43 -11.14
N ALA A 90 -33.83 13.17 -10.13
CA ALA A 90 -33.17 12.62 -8.94
C ALA A 90 -31.87 11.85 -9.22
N PHE A 91 -31.20 12.15 -10.32
CA PHE A 91 -29.84 11.69 -10.58
C PHE A 91 -28.81 12.70 -10.07
N ASP A 92 -27.73 12.21 -9.49
CA ASP A 92 -26.56 13.00 -9.12
C ASP A 92 -25.32 12.47 -9.84
N LEU A 93 -24.53 13.37 -10.41
CA LEU A 93 -23.22 13.07 -10.96
C LEU A 93 -22.14 13.35 -9.90
N ARG A 94 -21.27 12.37 -9.66
CA ARG A 94 -20.04 12.54 -8.87
C ARG A 94 -18.84 12.18 -9.73
N LEU A 95 -17.94 13.13 -9.92
CA LEU A 95 -16.63 12.91 -10.50
C LEU A 95 -15.58 12.99 -9.40
N LEU A 96 -14.68 12.02 -9.37
CA LEU A 96 -13.58 11.93 -8.42
C LEU A 96 -12.30 11.66 -9.21
N ALA A 97 -11.31 12.52 -9.03
CA ALA A 97 -9.95 12.29 -9.50
C ALA A 97 -9.01 12.29 -8.29
N GLU A 98 -8.19 11.25 -8.17
CA GLU A 98 -7.23 11.11 -7.07
C GLU A 98 -5.84 10.82 -7.62
N ASN A 99 -4.83 11.37 -6.96
CA ASN A 99 -3.44 11.07 -7.21
C ASN A 99 -2.75 10.74 -5.88
N PHE A 100 -1.99 9.66 -5.89
CA PHE A 100 -1.17 9.23 -4.77
C PHE A 100 0.29 9.27 -5.21
N THR A 101 1.10 10.00 -4.44
CA THR A 101 2.56 10.03 -4.62
C THR A 101 3.17 9.44 -3.37
N GLN A 102 3.71 8.23 -3.50
CA GLN A 102 4.41 7.54 -2.43
C GLN A 102 5.78 8.18 -2.24
N LEU A 103 6.11 8.53 -0.99
CA LEU A 103 7.43 9.06 -0.65
C LEU A 103 8.46 7.94 -0.57
N ALA A 104 9.72 8.31 -0.78
CA ALA A 104 10.81 7.36 -0.70
C ALA A 104 10.96 6.85 0.74
N ASP A 105 11.10 5.53 0.86
CA ASP A 105 11.35 4.85 2.13
C ASP A 105 12.36 3.70 1.94
N HIS A 106 12.70 3.08 3.07
CA HIS A 106 13.58 1.94 3.14
C HIS A 106 12.79 0.77 3.70
N VAL A 107 12.76 -0.34 2.95
CA VAL A 107 12.08 -1.57 3.37
C VAL A 107 13.09 -2.68 3.34
N GLU A 108 13.17 -3.46 4.43
CA GLU A 108 13.97 -4.67 4.47
C GLU A 108 13.17 -5.81 3.82
N MET A 109 13.72 -6.40 2.75
CA MET A 109 13.07 -7.50 2.03
C MET A 109 14.09 -8.56 1.60
N ARG A 110 13.65 -9.81 1.48
CA ARG A 110 14.46 -10.87 0.90
C ARG A 110 14.32 -10.85 -0.62
N ILE A 111 15.44 -10.78 -1.32
CA ILE A 111 15.46 -10.73 -2.80
C ILE A 111 15.85 -12.11 -3.34
N PRO A 112 15.02 -12.79 -4.15
CA PRO A 112 15.39 -14.06 -4.77
C PRO A 112 16.44 -13.83 -5.86
N GLN A 113 17.43 -14.72 -5.95
CA GLN A 113 18.37 -14.69 -7.07
C GLN A 113 17.70 -15.17 -8.36
N PRO A 114 18.19 -14.77 -9.54
CA PRO A 114 17.65 -15.27 -10.81
C PRO A 114 17.60 -16.80 -10.86
N GLY A 115 16.42 -17.35 -11.17
CA GLY A 115 16.20 -18.80 -11.22
C GLY A 115 15.80 -19.44 -9.89
N GLN A 116 15.76 -18.70 -8.79
CA GLN A 116 15.21 -19.17 -7.52
C GLN A 116 13.73 -18.78 -7.38
N LEU A 117 12.92 -19.71 -6.87
CA LEU A 117 11.50 -19.46 -6.58
C LEU A 117 11.31 -18.70 -5.25
N LEU A 118 12.21 -18.92 -4.29
CA LEU A 118 12.16 -18.35 -2.95
C LEU A 118 13.51 -17.72 -2.59
N ALA A 119 13.48 -16.72 -1.72
CA ALA A 119 14.65 -15.98 -1.30
C ALA A 119 15.28 -16.62 -0.04
N THR A 120 16.60 -16.73 -0.03
CA THR A 120 17.35 -17.28 1.11
C THR A 120 17.40 -16.29 2.27
N ALA A 121 17.69 -16.77 3.48
CA ALA A 121 17.82 -15.91 4.67
C ALA A 121 18.91 -14.83 4.49
N ASP A 122 19.99 -15.16 3.78
CA ASP A 122 21.12 -14.25 3.55
C ASP A 122 20.87 -13.21 2.45
N SER A 123 19.72 -13.27 1.76
CA SER A 123 19.41 -12.33 0.67
C SER A 123 18.57 -11.13 1.11
N LYS A 124 18.55 -10.85 2.42
CA LYS A 124 17.97 -9.62 2.96
C LYS A 124 18.74 -8.42 2.45
N ALA A 125 18.01 -7.51 1.84
CA ALA A 125 18.52 -6.23 1.40
C ALA A 125 17.58 -5.12 1.86
N CYS A 126 18.12 -3.91 1.95
CA CYS A 126 17.35 -2.71 2.24
C CYS A 126 17.28 -1.84 0.97
N PRO A 127 16.51 -2.24 -0.06
CA PRO A 127 16.32 -1.39 -1.22
C PRO A 127 15.58 -0.11 -0.83
N CYS A 128 16.01 1.00 -1.39
CA CYS A 128 15.21 2.22 -1.40
C CYS A 128 14.00 1.99 -2.33
N ARG A 129 12.78 2.17 -1.84
CA ARG A 129 11.66 2.41 -2.75
C ARG A 129 11.76 3.84 -3.24
N SER A 130 11.93 4.02 -4.54
CA SER A 130 11.89 5.34 -5.15
C SER A 130 10.46 5.89 -5.14
N VAL A 131 10.32 7.22 -5.21
CA VAL A 131 9.02 7.90 -5.38
C VAL A 131 8.28 7.28 -6.56
N ALA A 132 7.25 6.52 -6.26
CA ALA A 132 6.40 5.88 -7.26
C ALA A 132 5.13 6.72 -7.42
N ARG A 133 4.83 7.13 -8.65
CA ARG A 133 3.45 7.48 -9.01
C ARG A 133 2.77 6.19 -9.40
N GLN A 134 1.69 5.82 -8.72
CA GLN A 134 0.79 4.83 -9.29
C GLN A 134 0.27 5.40 -10.62
N PRO A 135 0.52 4.74 -11.77
CA PRO A 135 -0.11 5.15 -13.00
C PRO A 135 -1.62 5.01 -12.82
N LEU A 136 -2.34 6.09 -13.15
CA LEU A 136 -3.78 6.02 -13.35
C LEU A 136 -4.03 4.86 -14.31
N LEU A 137 -4.89 3.92 -13.89
CA LEU A 137 -5.39 2.84 -14.75
C LEU A 137 -5.63 3.38 -16.16
N GLU A 138 -4.79 2.99 -17.11
CA GLU A 138 -5.12 3.12 -18.53
C GLU A 138 -6.22 2.09 -18.78
N TRP A 139 -7.47 2.56 -18.78
CA TRP A 139 -8.57 1.78 -19.32
C TRP A 139 -8.45 1.79 -20.86
N PRO A 140 -8.70 0.66 -21.54
CA PRO A 140 -8.66 0.57 -23.00
C PRO A 140 -9.73 1.44 -23.69
#